data_AF-A0A4R6ISD6-F1
#
_entry.id   AF-A0A4R6ISD6-F1
#
_cell.length_a   1.000
_cell.length_b   1.000
_cell.length_c   1.000
_cell.angle_alpha   90.00
_cell.angle_beta   90.00
_cell.angle_gamma   90.00
#
_symmetry.space_group_name_H-M   'P 1'
#
loop_
_entity.id
_entity.type
_entity.pdbx_description
1 polymer ?
#
loop_
_entity_poly.entity_id
_entity_poly.type
_entity_poly.pdbx_seq_one_letter_code
_entity_poly.pdbx_strand_id
1 'polypeptide(L)'
;MVMKKAFMRWLLTACFILFCSSDLFSQLELSHMLPRRGNKYGLGYGAILKFAFPSGEADFITMETGVKLFFEKESTSYGVGYIPVKVGYKYTFNREGTGIYAEPQLGFNVYGAESYYDNAEGNVDIKFNGVVGGAAFGFLFQPDRAGRQIDLATYIESFSSKKASGVSIGLRFTYNFTVGGSRY
;
A
#
# COMPACT_ATOMS: atom_id res chain seq x y z
N MET A 1 -31.59 -28.89 10.20
CA MET A 1 -31.84 -27.86 9.15
C MET A 1 -30.89 -26.63 9.23
N VAL A 2 -30.00 -26.51 10.22
CA VAL A 2 -29.10 -25.34 10.42
C VAL A 2 -27.84 -25.38 9.55
N MET A 3 -27.34 -26.58 9.21
CA MET A 3 -26.08 -26.79 8.47
C MET A 3 -26.09 -26.20 7.04
N LYS A 4 -27.25 -26.16 6.37
CA LYS A 4 -27.38 -25.58 5.02
C LYS A 4 -27.17 -24.07 4.98
N LYS A 5 -27.52 -23.34 6.05
CA LYS A 5 -27.36 -21.88 6.12
C LYS A 5 -25.91 -21.45 6.32
N ALA A 6 -25.16 -22.19 7.14
CA ALA A 6 -23.73 -21.91 7.38
C ALA A 6 -22.90 -22.15 6.12
N PHE A 7 -23.14 -23.26 5.43
CA PHE A 7 -22.45 -23.58 4.17
C PHE A 7 -22.73 -22.53 3.07
N MET A 8 -23.99 -22.10 2.93
CA MET A 8 -24.36 -21.08 1.94
C MET A 8 -23.73 -19.71 2.22
N ARG A 9 -23.54 -19.33 3.49
CA ARG A 9 -22.82 -18.10 3.86
C ARG A 9 -21.33 -18.20 3.50
N TRP A 10 -20.68 -19.32 3.82
CA TRP A 10 -19.28 -19.55 3.45
C TRP A 10 -19.07 -19.55 1.93
N LEU A 11 -19.97 -20.19 1.19
CA LEU A 11 -19.93 -20.22 -0.28
C LEU A 11 -20.10 -18.82 -0.88
N LEU A 12 -21.05 -18.03 -0.37
CA LEU A 12 -21.25 -16.64 -0.83
C LEU A 12 -20.04 -15.75 -0.51
N THR A 13 -19.44 -15.89 0.67
CA THR A 13 -18.22 -15.17 1.03
C THR A 13 -17.04 -15.57 0.14
N ALA A 14 -16.88 -16.87 -0.13
CA ALA A 14 -15.84 -17.36 -1.03
C ALA A 14 -16.05 -16.88 -2.48
N CYS A 15 -17.29 -16.92 -2.98
CA CYS A 15 -17.64 -16.36 -4.29
C CYS A 15 -17.40 -14.85 -4.34
N PHE A 16 -17.71 -14.10 -3.28
CA PHE A 16 -17.44 -12.66 -3.20
C PHE A 16 -15.94 -12.36 -3.25
N ILE A 17 -15.12 -13.11 -2.49
CA ILE A 17 -13.66 -12.98 -2.50
C ILE A 17 -13.10 -13.34 -3.89
N LEU A 18 -13.58 -14.40 -4.52
CA LEU A 18 -13.16 -14.83 -5.85
C LEU A 18 -13.59 -13.84 -6.94
N PHE A 19 -14.79 -13.25 -6.83
CA PHE A 19 -15.28 -12.23 -7.77
C PHE A 19 -14.54 -10.90 -7.61
N CYS A 20 -14.12 -10.55 -6.39
CA CYS A 20 -13.19 -9.44 -6.18
C CYS A 20 -11.80 -9.76 -6.76
N SER A 21 -11.36 -11.02 -6.75
CA SER A 21 -10.00 -11.38 -7.18
C SER A 21 -9.74 -11.33 -8.70
N SER A 22 -10.78 -11.38 -9.55
CA SER A 22 -10.59 -11.33 -11.02
C SER A 22 -10.19 -9.96 -11.56
N ASP A 23 -10.44 -8.89 -10.81
CA ASP A 23 -10.02 -7.53 -11.16
C ASP A 23 -8.84 -7.02 -10.31
N LEU A 24 -8.48 -7.76 -9.24
CA LEU A 24 -7.37 -7.44 -8.37
C LEU A 24 -6.03 -7.83 -8.99
N PHE A 25 -5.61 -7.10 -10.02
CA PHE A 25 -4.20 -7.05 -10.37
C PHE A 25 -3.43 -6.54 -9.14
N SER A 26 -2.66 -7.42 -8.52
CA SER A 26 -1.84 -7.08 -7.35
C SER A 26 -0.95 -5.89 -7.71
N GLN A 27 -1.13 -4.79 -6.99
CA GLN A 27 -0.26 -3.64 -7.12
C GLN A 27 1.00 -3.93 -6.31
N LEU A 28 2.16 -3.85 -6.96
CA LEU A 28 3.43 -4.26 -6.38
C LEU A 28 4.26 -3.04 -6.04
N GLU A 29 4.96 -3.16 -4.92
CA GLU A 29 5.86 -2.15 -4.41
C GLU A 29 7.20 -2.78 -4.07
N LEU A 30 8.27 -2.11 -4.50
CA LEU A 30 9.64 -2.42 -4.11
C LEU A 30 10.19 -1.19 -3.39
N SER A 31 10.76 -1.37 -2.21
CA SER A 31 11.16 -0.26 -1.37
C SER A 31 12.45 -0.53 -0.62
N HIS A 32 13.04 0.53 -0.10
CA HIS A 32 14.21 0.47 0.75
C HIS A 32 13.99 1.39 1.94
N MET A 33 14.20 0.85 3.14
CA MET A 33 14.10 1.64 4.36
C MET A 33 15.36 2.49 4.51
N LEU A 34 15.19 3.81 4.59
CA LEU A 34 16.28 4.74 4.80
C LEU A 34 16.88 4.55 6.19
N PRO A 35 18.22 4.52 6.31
CA PRO A 35 18.89 4.25 7.56
C PRO A 35 18.65 5.39 8.54
N ARG A 36 18.01 5.09 9.67
CA ARG A 36 17.96 6.00 10.83
C ARG A 36 19.13 5.75 11.79
N ARG A 37 19.62 4.50 11.85
CA ARG A 37 20.80 4.03 12.59
C ARG A 37 21.37 2.75 11.94
N GLY A 38 22.15 2.91 10.87
CA GLY A 38 22.76 1.78 10.15
C GLY A 38 21.84 1.16 9.08
N ASN A 39 22.46 0.41 8.16
CA ASN A 39 21.81 -0.18 6.98
C ASN A 39 21.34 -1.62 7.28
N LYS A 40 20.47 -1.74 8.31
CA LYS A 40 20.00 -3.02 8.87
C LYS A 40 19.05 -3.78 7.93
N TYR A 41 18.19 -3.04 7.22
CA TYR A 41 17.15 -3.60 6.36
C TYR A 41 17.59 -3.65 4.89
N GLY A 42 17.21 -4.72 4.21
CA GLY A 42 17.42 -4.93 2.78
C GLY A 42 16.37 -4.23 1.92
N LEU A 43 16.01 -4.87 0.81
CA LEU A 43 14.85 -4.49 0.01
C LEU A 43 13.57 -4.95 0.72
N GLY A 44 12.58 -4.07 0.72
CA GLY A 44 11.22 -4.34 1.17
C GLY A 44 10.28 -4.52 0.00
N TYR A 45 9.23 -5.32 0.23
CA TYR A 45 8.21 -5.64 -0.75
C TYR A 45 6.85 -5.28 -0.19
N GLY A 46 5.98 -4.75 -1.04
CA GLY A 46 4.62 -4.40 -0.66
C GLY A 46 3.60 -4.91 -1.67
N ALA A 47 2.45 -5.32 -1.14
CA ALA A 47 1.23 -5.58 -1.90
C ALA A 47 0.19 -4.58 -1.44
N ILE A 48 -0.33 -3.78 -2.36
CA ILE A 48 -1.23 -2.67 -2.04
C ILE A 48 -2.51 -2.73 -2.85
N LEU A 49 -3.55 -2.10 -2.32
CA LEU A 49 -4.81 -1.82 -2.95
C LEU A 49 -4.99 -0.31 -2.92
N LYS A 50 -5.19 0.28 -4.09
CA LYS A 50 -5.37 1.72 -4.26
C LYS A 50 -6.64 2.00 -5.05
N PHE A 51 -7.54 2.73 -4.42
CA PHE A 51 -8.79 3.20 -4.99
C PHE A 51 -8.66 4.69 -5.29
N ALA A 52 -9.16 5.11 -6.45
CA ALA A 52 -9.16 6.51 -6.86
C ALA A 52 -10.61 6.97 -7.06
N PHE A 53 -10.97 8.06 -6.41
CA PHE A 53 -12.26 8.70 -6.49
C PHE A 53 -12.07 10.07 -7.17
N PRO A 54 -12.77 10.36 -8.28
CA PRO A 54 -12.66 11.66 -8.92
C PRO A 54 -13.15 12.75 -7.97
N SER A 55 -12.35 13.80 -7.77
CA SER A 55 -12.72 14.99 -6.97
C SER A 55 -12.84 16.26 -7.80
N GLY A 56 -12.41 16.21 -9.07
CA GLY A 56 -12.49 17.31 -10.03
C GLY A 56 -12.25 16.78 -11.45
N GLU A 57 -11.98 17.67 -12.40
CA GLU A 57 -11.76 17.30 -13.81
C GLU A 57 -10.51 16.45 -14.03
N ALA A 58 -9.51 16.55 -13.16
CA ALA A 58 -8.20 15.89 -13.32
C ALA A 58 -7.55 15.44 -12.00
N ASP A 59 -8.28 15.62 -10.91
CA ASP A 59 -7.80 15.39 -9.55
C ASP A 59 -8.56 14.23 -8.93
N PHE A 60 -7.86 13.43 -8.12
CA PHE A 60 -8.42 12.27 -7.46
C PHE A 60 -8.12 12.29 -5.97
N ILE A 61 -9.13 11.97 -5.16
CA ILE A 61 -8.93 11.52 -3.79
C ILE A 61 -8.59 10.04 -3.87
N THR A 62 -7.47 9.65 -3.28
CA THR A 62 -7.03 8.25 -3.25
C THR A 62 -7.22 7.66 -1.88
N MET A 63 -7.54 6.37 -1.82
CA MET A 63 -7.49 5.55 -0.61
C MET A 63 -6.58 4.37 -0.88
N GLU A 64 -5.63 4.13 0.03
CA GLU A 64 -4.64 3.08 -0.09
C GLU A 64 -4.62 2.23 1.17
N THR A 65 -4.59 0.91 0.99
CA THR A 65 -4.31 -0.05 2.06
C THR A 65 -3.42 -1.17 1.53
N GLY A 66 -2.61 -1.79 2.36
CA GLY A 66 -1.76 -2.89 1.90
C GLY A 66 -0.96 -3.54 3.00
N VAL A 67 -0.06 -4.44 2.61
CA VAL A 67 0.95 -5.04 3.48
C VAL A 67 2.32 -4.64 2.94
N LYS A 68 3.19 -4.19 3.83
CA LYS A 68 4.59 -3.86 3.53
C LYS A 68 5.50 -4.68 4.42
N LEU A 69 6.54 -5.27 3.84
CA LEU A 69 7.49 -6.15 4.51
C LEU A 69 8.91 -5.69 4.18
N PHE A 70 9.75 -5.52 5.20
CA PHE A 70 11.16 -5.19 5.09
C PHE A 70 11.96 -6.24 5.85
N PHE A 71 12.87 -6.94 5.18
CA PHE A 71 13.67 -7.99 5.80
C PHE A 71 15.03 -7.45 6.26
N GLU A 72 15.56 -7.99 7.35
CA GLU A 72 16.95 -7.72 7.74
C GLU A 72 17.92 -8.35 6.72
N LYS A 73 19.08 -7.72 6.52
CA LYS A 73 20.07 -8.23 5.55
C LYS A 73 20.72 -9.53 5.98
N GLU A 74 20.91 -9.69 7.29
CA GLU A 74 21.65 -10.81 7.88
C GLU A 74 20.73 -11.97 8.31
N SER A 75 19.41 -11.78 8.23
CA SER A 75 18.42 -12.78 8.59
C SER A 75 17.14 -12.62 7.78
N THR A 76 16.67 -13.72 7.18
CA THR A 76 15.40 -13.75 6.45
C THR A 76 14.18 -13.88 7.38
N SER A 77 14.39 -14.12 8.68
CA SER A 77 13.31 -14.32 9.67
C SER A 77 12.98 -13.07 10.49
N TYR A 78 13.80 -12.02 10.40
CA TYR A 78 13.63 -10.76 11.12
C TYR A 78 13.36 -9.61 10.16
N GLY A 79 12.69 -8.57 10.65
CA GLY A 79 12.22 -7.51 9.78
C GLY A 79 11.13 -6.64 10.36
N VAL A 80 10.59 -5.77 9.52
CA VAL A 80 9.47 -4.89 9.81
C VAL A 80 8.33 -5.22 8.86
N GLY A 81 7.16 -5.55 9.41
CA GLY A 81 5.93 -5.76 8.64
C GLY A 81 4.83 -4.83 9.13
N TYR A 82 4.11 -4.18 8.23
CA TYR A 82 3.00 -3.30 8.64
C TYR A 82 1.91 -3.13 7.59
N ILE A 83 0.74 -2.67 8.06
CA ILE A 83 -0.51 -2.53 7.31
C ILE A 83 -0.98 -1.08 7.37
N PRO A 84 -0.54 -0.21 6.43
CA PRO A 84 -1.00 1.17 6.40
C PRO A 84 -2.40 1.26 5.79
N VAL A 85 -3.20 2.19 6.30
CA VAL A 85 -4.41 2.71 5.64
C VAL A 85 -4.22 4.21 5.48
N LYS A 86 -4.22 4.70 4.24
CA LYS A 86 -3.94 6.11 3.92
C LYS A 86 -4.99 6.68 2.99
N VAL A 87 -5.15 7.99 3.06
CA VAL A 87 -5.84 8.79 2.06
C VAL A 87 -4.82 9.74 1.42
N GLY A 88 -5.02 10.04 0.14
CA GLY A 88 -4.15 10.94 -0.61
C GLY A 88 -4.93 11.84 -1.55
N TYR A 89 -4.23 12.84 -2.08
CA TYR A 89 -4.75 13.74 -3.10
C TYR A 89 -3.82 13.69 -4.31
N LYS A 90 -4.26 13.11 -5.41
CA LYS A 90 -3.49 12.98 -6.64
C LYS A 90 -3.79 14.17 -7.55
N TYR A 91 -2.77 14.96 -7.85
CA TYR A 91 -2.82 16.10 -8.76
C TYR A 91 -2.00 15.80 -10.02
N THR A 92 -2.65 15.81 -11.19
CA THR A 92 -1.99 15.64 -12.49
C THR A 92 -1.57 17.00 -13.06
N PHE A 93 -0.29 17.14 -13.45
CA PHE A 93 0.25 18.46 -13.82
C PHE A 93 -0.31 19.01 -15.14
N ASN A 94 -0.72 18.14 -16.07
CA ASN A 94 -1.38 18.54 -17.32
C ASN A 94 -2.89 18.82 -17.14
N ARG A 95 -3.47 18.48 -15.99
CA ARG A 95 -4.91 18.56 -15.72
C ARG A 95 -5.77 17.74 -16.69
N GLU A 96 -5.28 16.58 -17.10
CA GLU A 96 -6.02 15.66 -17.99
C GLU A 96 -6.34 14.31 -17.33
N GLY A 97 -6.03 14.15 -16.03
CA GLY A 97 -6.21 12.87 -15.33
C GLY A 97 -5.27 11.76 -15.82
N THR A 98 -4.21 12.14 -16.55
CA THR A 98 -3.12 11.27 -17.04
C THR A 98 -1.81 12.07 -16.98
N GLY A 99 -0.65 11.45 -17.25
CA GLY A 99 0.64 12.13 -17.26
C GLY A 99 1.32 12.20 -15.90
N ILE A 100 2.24 13.16 -15.74
CA ILE A 100 3.02 13.33 -14.52
C ILE A 100 2.09 13.80 -13.40
N TYR A 101 2.27 13.26 -12.20
CA TYR A 101 1.48 13.65 -11.02
C TYR A 101 2.32 13.72 -9.75
N ALA A 102 1.78 14.43 -8.76
CA ALA A 102 2.21 14.37 -7.37
C ALA A 102 1.02 13.97 -6.47
N GLU A 103 1.31 13.20 -5.42
CA GLU A 103 0.28 12.70 -4.50
C GLU A 103 0.79 12.70 -3.05
N PRO A 104 0.54 13.77 -2.27
CA PRO A 104 0.67 13.70 -0.82
C PRO A 104 -0.34 12.71 -0.22
N GLN A 105 0.09 12.01 0.82
CA GLN A 105 -0.69 10.98 1.51
C GLN A 105 -0.54 11.10 3.03
N LEU A 106 -1.63 10.85 3.75
CA LEU A 106 -1.65 10.76 5.21
C LEU A 106 -2.56 9.62 5.65
N GLY A 107 -2.20 8.95 6.73
CA GLY A 107 -2.95 7.81 7.23
C GLY A 107 -2.47 7.29 8.56
N PHE A 108 -2.86 6.04 8.80
CA PHE A 108 -2.59 5.34 10.05
C PHE A 108 -2.22 3.89 9.77
N ASN A 109 -1.18 3.40 10.43
CA ASN A 109 -0.81 2.01 10.44
C ASN A 109 -1.70 1.26 11.42
N VAL A 110 -2.60 0.40 10.93
CA VAL A 110 -3.55 -0.33 11.79
C VAL A 110 -2.86 -1.44 12.58
N TYR A 111 -1.80 -2.01 12.01
CA TYR A 111 -0.98 -3.03 12.65
C TYR A 111 0.43 -3.04 12.07
N GLY A 112 1.43 -3.12 12.94
CA GLY A 112 2.81 -3.34 12.56
C GLY A 112 3.56 -4.14 13.61
N ALA A 113 4.57 -4.85 13.16
CA ALA A 113 5.50 -5.59 14.01
C ALA A 113 6.93 -5.38 13.48
N GLU A 114 7.86 -5.17 14.40
CA GLU A 114 9.30 -5.22 14.15
C GLU A 114 9.86 -6.38 14.98
N SER A 115 10.48 -7.34 14.29
CA SER A 115 11.11 -8.51 14.89
C SER A 115 12.61 -8.40 14.73
N TYR A 116 13.37 -8.61 15.81
CA TYR A 116 14.83 -8.65 15.79
C TYR A 116 15.39 -9.59 16.87
N TYR A 117 16.68 -9.91 16.76
CA TYR A 117 17.39 -10.72 17.76
C TYR A 117 18.09 -9.83 18.79
N ASP A 118 17.81 -10.06 20.07
CA ASP A 118 18.49 -9.48 21.22
C ASP A 118 19.35 -10.55 21.91
N ASN A 119 20.61 -10.24 22.22
CA ASN A 119 21.51 -11.19 22.88
C ASN A 119 21.07 -11.58 24.29
N ALA A 120 20.26 -10.77 24.97
CA ALA A 120 19.79 -11.01 26.33
C ALA A 120 18.43 -11.72 26.37
N GLU A 121 17.52 -11.36 25.45
CA GLU A 121 16.11 -11.81 25.47
C GLU A 121 15.78 -12.78 24.32
N GLY A 122 16.70 -13.00 23.39
CA GLY A 122 16.46 -13.81 22.19
C GLY A 122 15.60 -13.05 21.18
N ASN A 123 14.58 -13.71 20.64
CA ASN A 123 13.73 -13.12 19.61
C ASN A 123 12.73 -12.13 20.25
N VAL A 124 12.82 -10.86 19.87
CA VAL A 124 11.97 -9.79 20.39
C VAL A 124 11.03 -9.30 19.28
N ASP A 125 9.73 -9.28 19.58
CA ASP A 125 8.68 -8.76 18.70
C ASP A 125 8.06 -7.47 19.26
N ILE A 126 8.31 -6.34 18.59
CA ILE A 126 7.74 -5.05 18.94
C ILE A 126 6.53 -4.75 18.05
N LYS A 127 5.34 -4.85 18.63
CA LYS A 127 4.10 -4.41 17.98
C LYS A 127 3.97 -2.89 18.02
N PHE A 128 3.57 -2.28 16.91
CA PHE A 128 3.36 -0.85 16.78
C PHE A 128 2.16 -0.50 15.91
N ASN A 129 1.54 0.64 16.20
CA ASN A 129 0.54 1.32 15.39
C ASN A 129 0.80 2.82 15.49
N GLY A 130 0.43 3.59 14.47
CA GLY A 130 0.82 5.00 14.47
C GLY A 130 0.53 5.71 13.16
N VAL A 131 0.93 6.97 13.10
CA VAL A 131 0.70 7.82 11.93
C VAL A 131 1.61 7.38 10.80
N VAL A 132 1.08 7.35 9.59
CA VAL A 132 1.84 7.13 8.35
C VAL A 132 1.63 8.33 7.44
N GLY A 133 2.72 8.95 7.00
CA GLY A 133 2.70 10.02 6.02
C GLY A 133 3.52 9.63 4.81
N GLY A 134 3.19 10.15 3.64
CA GLY A 134 3.97 9.89 2.44
C GLY A 134 3.70 10.88 1.34
N ALA A 135 4.48 10.76 0.27
CA ALA A 135 4.24 11.44 -0.98
C ALA A 135 4.69 10.52 -2.13
N ALA A 136 3.93 10.50 -3.21
CA ALA A 136 4.30 9.84 -4.44
C ALA A 136 4.48 10.86 -5.56
N PHE A 137 5.40 10.56 -6.47
CA PHE A 137 5.61 11.27 -7.72
C PHE A 137 5.71 10.24 -8.82
N GLY A 138 4.91 10.40 -9.88
CA GLY A 138 4.80 9.34 -10.86
C GLY A 138 4.23 9.78 -12.19
N PHE A 139 3.99 8.79 -13.03
CA PHE A 139 3.36 8.93 -14.33
C PHE A 139 2.14 8.00 -14.40
N LEU A 140 1.00 8.58 -14.72
CA LEU A 140 -0.28 7.92 -14.87
C LEU A 140 -0.57 7.74 -16.37
N PHE A 141 -0.58 6.50 -16.84
CA PHE A 141 -0.79 6.22 -18.27
C PHE A 141 -2.23 6.50 -18.68
N GLN A 142 -2.48 6.62 -19.98
CA GLN A 142 -3.86 6.68 -20.49
C GLN A 142 -4.59 5.38 -20.17
N PRO A 143 -5.87 5.44 -19.76
CA PRO A 143 -6.66 4.25 -19.53
C PRO A 143 -6.86 3.48 -20.85
N ASP A 144 -6.86 2.15 -20.78
CA ASP A 144 -7.20 1.32 -21.93
C ASP A 144 -8.72 1.33 -22.24
N ARG A 145 -9.14 0.59 -23.26
CA ARG A 145 -10.57 0.49 -23.65
C ARG A 145 -11.49 -0.07 -22.56
N ALA A 146 -10.94 -0.78 -21.57
CA ALA A 146 -11.67 -1.29 -20.43
C ALA A 146 -11.61 -0.33 -19.23
N GLY A 147 -11.11 0.90 -19.41
CA GLY A 147 -10.96 1.89 -18.35
C GLY A 147 -9.77 1.63 -17.44
N ARG A 148 -8.86 0.73 -17.83
CA ARG A 148 -7.77 0.27 -16.99
C ARG A 148 -6.58 1.22 -17.08
N GLN A 149 -6.25 1.89 -15.97
CA GLN A 149 -5.16 2.86 -15.90
C GLN A 149 -3.95 2.35 -15.10
N ILE A 150 -2.79 2.27 -15.77
CA ILE A 150 -1.51 1.93 -15.16
C ILE A 150 -0.88 3.17 -14.53
N ASP A 151 -0.23 3.00 -13.39
CA ASP A 151 0.43 4.05 -12.63
C ASP A 151 1.79 3.57 -12.14
N LEU A 152 2.84 4.27 -12.58
CA LEU A 152 4.22 4.04 -12.18
C LEU A 152 4.69 5.24 -11.33
N ALA A 153 5.11 4.98 -10.10
CA ALA A 153 5.52 6.04 -9.18
C ALA A 153 6.76 5.68 -8.38
N THR A 154 7.55 6.70 -8.07
CA THR A 154 8.40 6.70 -6.87
C THR A 154 7.58 7.23 -5.70
N TYR A 155 7.90 6.77 -4.51
CA TYR A 155 7.25 7.28 -3.31
C TYR A 155 8.23 7.34 -2.13
N ILE A 156 7.96 8.26 -1.22
CA ILE A 156 8.56 8.31 0.11
C ILE A 156 7.45 8.12 1.13
N GLU A 157 7.69 7.30 2.15
CA GLU A 157 6.76 7.02 3.23
C GLU A 157 7.49 7.05 4.55
N SER A 158 6.83 7.58 5.57
CA SER A 158 7.29 7.62 6.95
C SER A 158 6.20 7.07 7.84
N PHE A 159 6.56 6.16 8.74
CA PHE A 159 5.68 5.74 9.82
C PHE A 159 6.29 6.17 11.16
N SER A 160 5.42 6.59 12.07
CA SER A 160 5.81 7.05 13.40
C SER A 160 4.84 6.56 14.46
N SER A 161 5.36 5.88 15.45
CA SER A 161 4.65 5.42 16.64
C SER A 161 5.51 5.66 17.88
N LYS A 162 4.95 5.40 19.07
CA LYS A 162 5.71 5.47 20.33
C LYS A 162 6.86 4.46 20.41
N LYS A 163 6.79 3.36 19.65
CA LYS A 163 7.71 2.20 19.78
C LYS A 163 8.64 2.02 18.59
N ALA A 164 8.16 2.35 17.40
CA ALA A 164 8.88 2.17 16.14
C ALA A 164 8.64 3.37 15.21
N SER A 165 9.64 3.67 14.39
CA SER A 165 9.52 4.70 13.36
C SER A 165 10.53 4.42 12.26
N GLY A 166 10.17 4.76 11.02
CA GLY A 166 11.00 4.49 9.87
C GLY A 166 10.59 5.35 8.69
N VAL A 167 11.51 5.54 7.77
CA VAL A 167 11.27 6.20 6.49
C VAL A 167 11.70 5.23 5.40
N SER A 168 10.91 5.08 4.36
CA SER A 168 11.22 4.26 3.19
C SER A 168 11.05 5.05 1.91
N ILE A 169 11.88 4.76 0.92
CA ILE A 169 11.72 5.20 -0.45
C ILE A 169 11.51 3.99 -1.34
N GLY A 170 10.66 4.09 -2.35
CA GLY A 170 10.41 2.95 -3.23
C GLY A 170 9.86 3.30 -4.58
N LEU A 171 9.76 2.25 -5.39
CA LEU A 171 9.10 2.22 -6.68
C LEU A 171 7.84 1.40 -6.57
N ARG A 172 6.84 1.81 -7.34
CA ARG A 172 5.53 1.23 -7.28
C ARG A 172 4.93 1.13 -8.67
N PHE A 173 4.39 -0.05 -8.95
CA PHE A 173 3.62 -0.31 -10.15
C PHE A 173 2.20 -0.67 -9.73
N THR A 174 1.25 0.22 -10.02
CA THR A 174 -0.15 0.08 -9.62
C THR A 174 -1.11 0.12 -10.77
N TYR A 175 -2.26 -0.45 -10.48
CA TYR A 175 -3.45 -0.39 -11.29
C TYR A 175 -4.54 0.32 -10.47
N ASN A 176 -4.93 1.54 -10.82
CA ASN A 176 -5.89 2.30 -10.02
C ASN A 176 -7.34 1.83 -10.30
N PHE A 177 -8.06 1.42 -9.25
CA PHE A 177 -9.50 1.17 -9.36
C PHE A 177 -10.24 2.51 -9.32
N THR A 178 -10.67 3.00 -10.48
CA THR A 178 -11.49 4.20 -10.57
C THR A 178 -12.95 3.83 -10.29
N VAL A 179 -13.47 4.27 -9.15
CA VAL A 179 -14.87 4.07 -8.78
C VAL A 179 -15.68 5.27 -9.23
N GLY A 180 -16.74 5.05 -10.01
CA GLY A 180 -17.67 6.10 -10.41
C GLY A 180 -17.64 6.51 -11.89
N GLY A 181 -16.87 5.82 -12.74
CA GLY A 181 -16.93 5.93 -14.20
C GLY A 181 -16.77 7.36 -14.72
N SER A 182 -15.53 7.86 -14.83
CA SER A 182 -15.31 9.03 -15.67
C SER A 182 -15.40 8.60 -17.13
N ARG A 183 -16.51 8.93 -17.79
CA ARG A 183 -16.63 8.86 -19.25
C ARG A 183 -15.76 9.99 -19.81
N TYR A 184 -14.58 9.65 -20.30
CA TYR A 184 -13.94 10.43 -21.37
C TYR A 184 -14.19 9.71 -22.69
#